data_AF-A0A699XET3-F1
#
_entry.id   AF-A0A699XET3-F1
#
_cell.length_a   1.000
_cell.length_b   1.000
_cell.length_c   1.000
_cell.angle_alpha   90.00
_cell.angle_beta   90.00
_cell.angle_gamma   90.00
#
_symmetry.space_group_name_H-M   'P 1'
#
loop_
_entity.id
_entity.type
_entity.pdbx_description
1 polymer ?
#
loop_
_entity_poly.entity_id
_entity_poly.type
_entity_poly.pdbx_seq_one_letter_code
_entity_poly.pdbx_strand_id
1 'polypeptide(L)' 'SDWSKDDVVIDAVLHHGDSDQLRAICEQVALRSGAIVGVHGLSKGETGIALERLVIERALSVNTAAAGGNASLMTIG' A
#
# COMPACT_ATOMS: atom_id res chain seq x y z
N SER A 1 11.77 15.19 -11.62
CA SER A 1 11.36 15.58 -10.26
C SER A 1 12.18 14.79 -9.27
N ASP A 2 12.68 15.44 -8.22
CA ASP A 2 13.48 14.81 -7.17
C ASP A 2 12.53 14.20 -6.12
N TRP A 3 12.45 12.87 -6.07
CA TRP A 3 11.55 12.13 -5.19
C TRP A 3 12.00 12.14 -3.73
N SER A 4 13.25 12.53 -3.46
CA SER A 4 13.82 12.51 -2.11
C SER A 4 13.27 13.63 -1.22
N LYS A 5 12.60 14.63 -1.81
CA LYS A 5 12.02 15.74 -1.08
C LYS A 5 10.78 15.33 -0.30
N ASP A 6 10.61 15.96 0.86
CA ASP A 6 9.51 15.70 1.79
C ASP A 6 8.14 16.20 1.27
N ASP A 7 8.12 17.14 0.33
CA ASP A 7 6.89 17.66 -0.28
C ASP A 7 6.29 16.72 -1.35
N VAL A 8 7.05 15.70 -1.76
CA VAL A 8 6.58 14.67 -2.70
C VAL A 8 5.89 13.56 -1.91
N VAL A 9 4.60 13.35 -2.16
CA VAL A 9 3.84 12.24 -1.54
C VAL A 9 4.10 10.94 -2.31
N ILE A 10 4.47 9.88 -1.60
CA ILE A 10 4.75 8.55 -2.15
C ILE A 10 4.19 7.50 -1.18
N ASP A 11 3.44 6.53 -1.70
CA ASP A 11 2.85 5.45 -0.88
C ASP A 11 3.71 4.19 -0.83
N ALA A 12 4.52 3.95 -1.87
CA ALA A 12 5.43 2.80 -1.95
C ALA A 12 6.63 3.09 -2.87
N VAL A 13 7.76 2.41 -2.62
CA VAL A 13 8.96 2.41 -3.46
C VAL A 13 9.20 1.01 -4.00
N LEU A 14 9.45 0.91 -5.31
CA LEU A 14 9.88 -0.31 -5.98
C LEU A 14 11.34 -0.13 -6.42
N HIS A 15 12.23 -1.01 -5.98
CA HIS A 15 13.64 -0.99 -6.34
C HIS A 15 14.06 -2.30 -7.00
N HIS A 16 14.48 -2.23 -8.26
CA HIS A 16 15.10 -3.33 -9.00
C HIS A 16 16.61 -3.17 -9.03
N GLY A 17 17.34 -4.01 -8.31
CA GLY A 17 18.79 -3.86 -8.23
C GLY A 17 19.45 -4.74 -7.21
N ASP A 18 20.64 -4.34 -6.80
CA ASP A 18 21.48 -5.11 -5.90
C ASP A 18 21.19 -4.73 -4.44
N SER A 19 21.58 -5.59 -3.50
CA SER A 19 21.29 -5.42 -2.06
C SER A 19 21.86 -4.13 -1.46
N ASP A 20 23.03 -3.70 -1.92
CA ASP A 20 23.68 -2.49 -1.40
C ASP A 20 22.90 -1.23 -1.79
N GLN A 21 22.36 -1.20 -3.02
CA GLN A 21 21.50 -0.12 -3.49
C GLN A 21 20.17 -0.13 -2.76
N LEU A 22 19.56 -1.31 -2.58
CA LEU A 22 18.34 -1.47 -1.81
C LEU A 22 18.50 -0.94 -0.38
N ARG A 23 19.61 -1.26 0.29
CA ARG A 23 19.91 -0.75 1.64
C ARG A 23 19.98 0.77 1.66
N ALA A 24 20.70 1.38 0.72
CA ALA A 24 20.80 2.84 0.62
C ALA A 24 19.42 3.50 0.40
N ILE A 25 18.56 2.90 -0.42
CA ILE A 25 17.18 3.36 -0.62
C ILE A 25 16.38 3.23 0.68
N CYS A 26 16.47 2.11 1.40
CA CYS A 26 15.79 1.93 2.67
C CYS A 26 16.21 3.01 3.70
N GLU A 27 17.50 3.30 3.82
CA GLU A 27 18.02 4.34 4.70
C GLU A 27 17.48 5.73 4.31
N GLN A 28 17.48 6.05 3.02
CA GLN A 28 16.98 7.33 2.52
C GLN A 28 15.46 7.49 2.74
N VAL A 29 14.69 6.42 2.50
CA VAL A 29 13.23 6.42 2.71
C VAL A 29 12.89 6.52 4.19
N ALA A 30 13.66 5.88 5.08
CA ALA A 30 13.45 5.92 6.51
C ALA A 30 13.70 7.31 7.14
N LEU A 31 14.46 8.18 6.47
CA LEU A 31 14.71 9.56 6.91
C LEU A 31 13.59 10.53 6.54
N ARG A 32 12.64 10.13 5.69
CA ARG A 32 11.55 10.98 5.24
C ARG A 32 10.59 11.27 6.40
N SER A 33 10.11 12.51 6.45
CA SER A 33 9.06 12.88 7.37
C SER A 33 7.69 12.33 6.92
N GLY A 34 6.76 12.17 7.86
CA GLY A 34 5.40 11.73 7.56
C GLY A 34 5.20 10.21 7.69
N ALA A 35 4.36 9.66 6.81
CA ALA A 35 4.00 8.25 6.85
C ALA A 35 5.20 7.36 6.46
N ILE A 36 5.30 6.18 7.08
CA ILE A 36 6.30 5.19 6.71
C ILE A 36 5.95 4.65 5.33
N VAL A 37 6.89 4.76 4.40
CA VAL A 37 6.75 4.30 3.02
C VAL A 37 7.40 2.91 2.89
N GLY A 38 6.65 1.94 2.38
CA GLY A 38 7.16 0.59 2.14
C GLY A 38 8.14 0.55 0.96
N VAL A 39 9.25 -0.17 1.12
CA VAL A 39 10.23 -0.42 0.04
C VAL A 39 10.19 -1.89 -0.36
N HIS A 40 9.97 -2.16 -1.64
CA HIS A 40 10.02 -3.50 -2.22
C HIS A 40 11.32 -3.66 -3.01
N GLY A 41 12.19 -4.55 -2.51
CA GLY A 41 13.38 -4.97 -3.23
C GLY A 41 13.07 -6.11 -4.19
N LEU A 42 13.48 -5.93 -5.44
CA LEU A 42 13.32 -6.88 -6.54
C LEU A 42 14.68 -7.06 -7.23
N SER A 43 14.95 -8.25 -7.73
CA SER A 43 16.15 -8.52 -8.53
C SER A 43 16.07 -7.78 -9.86
N LYS A 44 17.22 -7.49 -10.48
CA LYS A 44 17.25 -6.86 -11.82
C LYS A 44 16.43 -7.66 -12.83
N GLY A 45 15.48 -6.99 -13.49
CA GLY A 45 14.61 -7.61 -14.49
C GLY A 45 13.47 -8.47 -13.93
N GLU A 46 13.30 -8.55 -12.61
CA GLU A 46 12.19 -9.28 -12.00
C GLU A 46 10.85 -8.60 -12.28
N THR A 47 9.88 -9.36 -12.81
CA THR A 47 8.56 -8.84 -13.21
C THR A 47 7.43 -9.29 -12.28
N GLY A 48 7.72 -10.18 -11.33
CA GLY A 48 6.76 -10.72 -10.35
C GLY A 48 6.44 -9.75 -9.22
N ILE A 49 5.96 -8.54 -9.56
CA ILE A 49 5.62 -7.52 -8.58
C ILE A 49 4.32 -7.92 -7.87
N ALA A 50 4.35 -7.98 -6.54
CA ALA A 50 3.18 -8.21 -5.69
C ALA A 50 2.24 -6.99 -5.70
N LEU A 51 1.42 -6.86 -6.74
CA LEU A 51 0.54 -5.72 -6.96
C LEU A 51 -0.48 -5.51 -5.82
N GLU A 52 -0.83 -6.55 -5.09
CA GLU A 52 -1.69 -6.50 -3.91
C GLU A 52 -1.11 -5.66 -2.77
N ARG A 53 0.21 -5.39 -2.78
CA ARG A 53 0.87 -4.49 -1.82
C ARG A 53 0.86 -3.03 -2.27
N LEU A 54 0.41 -2.76 -3.50
CA LEU A 54 0.35 -1.43 -4.11
C LEU A 54 -1.09 -0.90 -4.20
N VAL A 55 -2.03 -1.56 -3.53
CA VAL A 55 -3.41 -1.10 -3.40
C VAL A 55 -3.64 -0.58 -1.98
N ILE A 56 -4.55 0.39 -1.84
CA ILE A 56 -5.05 0.81 -0.55
C ILE A 56 -6.30 -0.01 -0.22
N GLU A 57 -6.20 -0.88 0.77
CA GLU A 57 -7.35 -1.65 1.24
C GLU A 57 -8.37 -0.71 1.89
N ARG A 58 -9.66 -0.94 1.60
CA ARG A 58 -10.77 -0.19 2.18
C ARG A 58 -11.88 -1.14 2.63
N ALA A 59 -12.07 -1.26 3.94
CA ALA A 59 -13.18 -2.01 4.53
C ALA A 59 -14.35 -1.07 4.86
N LEU A 60 -15.58 -1.50 4.54
CA LEU A 60 -16.81 -0.79 4.86
C LEU A 60 -17.78 -1.73 5.58
N SER A 61 -18.21 -1.33 6.78
CA SER A 61 -19.28 -2.02 7.51
C SER A 61 -20.59 -1.25 7.30
N VAL A 62 -21.56 -1.90 6.65
CA VAL A 62 -22.87 -1.31 6.36
C VAL A 62 -23.91 -2.00 7.23
N ASN A 63 -24.57 -1.23 8.10
CA ASN A 63 -25.72 -1.73 8.85
C ASN A 63 -26.93 -1.85 7.92
N THR A 64 -27.17 -3.05 7.38
CA THR A 64 -28.27 -3.32 6.46
C THR A 64 -29.64 -3.33 7.13
N ALA A 65 -29.71 -3.38 8.46
CA ALA A 65 -30.95 -3.32 9.23
C ALA A 65 -31.28 -1.90 9.73
N ALA A 66 -30.49 -0.88 9.35
CA ALA A 66 -30.64 0.47 9.88
C ALA A 66 -32.03 1.08 9.65
N ALA A 67 -32.76 0.67 8.61
CA ALA A 67 -34.13 1.09 8.33
C ALA A 67 -35.20 0.38 9.22
N GLY A 68 -34.78 -0.43 10.19
CA GLY A 68 -35.69 -1.09 11.15
C GLY A 68 -36.07 -2.53 10.80
N GLY A 69 -35.48 -3.13 9.77
CA GLY A 69 -35.74 -4.52 9.40
C GLY A 69 -34.65 -5.09 8.49
N ASN A 70 -34.43 -6.40 8.54
CA ASN A 70 -33.46 -7.07 7.67
C ASN A 70 -34.22 -7.77 6.53
N ALA A 71 -34.15 -7.21 5.33
CA ALA A 71 -34.84 -7.72 4.15
C ALA A 71 -34.48 -9.19 3.84
N SER A 72 -33.22 -9.61 4.06
CA SER A 72 -32.79 -10.99 3.83
C SER A 72 -33.39 -11.98 4.84
N LEU A 73 -33.67 -11.54 6.08
CA LEU A 73 -34.39 -12.37 7.07
C LEU A 73 -35.88 -12.46 6.76
N MET A 74 -36.47 -11.47 6.09
CA MET A 74 -37.89 -11.50 5.70
C MET A 74 -38.20 -12.52 4.60
N THR A 75 -37.17 -13.02 3.88
CA THR A 75 -37.32 -14.02 2.79
C THR A 75 -37.03 -15.46 3.21
N ILE A 76 -36.58 -15.70 4.45
CA ILE A 76 -36.36 -17.05 5.00
C ILE A 76 -37.64 -17.48 5.72
N GLY A 77 -38.27 -18.55 5.24
CA GLY A 77 -39.48 -19.17 5.80
C GLY A 77 -39.35 -20.69 5.85
#